data_AF-A0A3A5HFY1-F1
#
_entry.id   AF-A0A3A5HFY1-F1
#
_cell.length_a   1.000
_cell.length_b   1.000
_cell.length_c   1.000
_cell.angle_alpha   90.00
_cell.angle_beta   90.00
_cell.angle_gamma   90.00
#
_symmetry.space_group_name_H-M   'P 1'
#
loop_
_entity.id
_entity.type
_entity.pdbx_description
1 polymer ?
#
loop_
_entity_poly.entity_id
_entity_poly.type
_entity_poly.pdbx_seq_one_letter_code
_entity_poly.pdbx_strand_id
1 'polypeptide(L)'
;MRLVHRVRLDAGGDTAAPGGAVTGALCGHWKHDGPCRWPHSTRAIERGGALVLDITVDCPPADEDDVRRRVAAALAAGEITGPDDRRTTWELVR
;
A
#
# COMPACT_ATOMS: atom_id res chain seq x y z
N MET A 1 -11.02 -6.18 7.56
CA MET A 1 -10.41 -7.20 6.67
C MET A 1 -8.88 -7.23 6.76
N ARG A 2 -8.25 -8.29 6.24
CA ARG A 2 -6.79 -8.40 6.10
C ARG A 2 -6.41 -8.79 4.66
N LEU A 3 -5.42 -8.12 4.10
CA LEU A 3 -4.88 -8.35 2.76
C LEU A 3 -3.37 -8.59 2.86
N VAL A 4 -2.86 -9.59 2.15
CA VAL A 4 -1.43 -9.89 2.12
C VAL A 4 -0.95 -9.88 0.67
N HIS A 5 0.03 -9.04 0.37
CA HIS A 5 0.62 -8.91 -0.95
C HIS A 5 2.14 -9.03 -0.87
N ARG A 6 2.77 -9.38 -2.00
CA ARG A 6 4.21 -9.43 -2.14
C ARG A 6 4.63 -8.51 -3.26
N VAL A 7 5.63 -7.67 -3.02
CA VAL A 7 6.23 -6.83 -4.06
C VAL A 7 7.73 -7.02 -4.08
N ARG A 8 8.36 -6.88 -5.25
CA ARG A 8 9.80 -6.85 -5.40
C ARG A 8 10.22 -5.41 -5.64
N LEU A 9 10.93 -4.83 -4.68
CA LEU A 9 11.48 -3.48 -4.79
C LEU A 9 12.68 -3.45 -5.73
N ASP A 10 12.80 -2.38 -6.49
CA ASP A 10 14.04 -2.07 -7.18
C ASP A 10 15.16 -1.75 -6.17
N ALA A 11 16.40 -1.92 -6.60
CA ALA A 11 17.56 -1.76 -5.73
C ALA A 11 17.61 -0.34 -5.11
N GLY A 12 17.66 -0.29 -3.77
CA GLY A 12 17.68 0.97 -3.02
C GLY A 12 16.32 1.67 -2.89
N GLY A 13 15.23 1.01 -3.30
CA GLY A 13 13.87 1.51 -3.11
C GLY A 13 13.45 1.59 -1.64
N ASP A 14 12.59 2.56 -1.31
CA ASP A 14 12.05 2.73 0.03
C ASP A 14 11.05 1.61 0.36
N THR A 15 11.31 0.88 1.44
CA THR A 15 10.44 -0.21 1.92
C THR A 15 9.09 0.28 2.42
N ALA A 16 8.96 1.56 2.78
CA ALA A 16 7.69 2.16 3.17
C ALA A 16 6.82 2.56 1.96
N ALA A 17 7.41 2.72 0.77
CA ALA A 17 6.73 3.29 -0.39
C ALA A 17 5.47 2.50 -0.85
N PRO A 18 5.47 1.15 -0.93
CA PRO A 18 4.26 0.42 -1.30
C PRO A 18 3.11 0.60 -0.28
N GLY A 19 3.45 0.71 1.00
CA GLY A 19 2.48 1.04 2.05
C GLY A 19 1.93 2.46 1.92
N GLY A 20 2.80 3.42 1.57
CA GLY A 20 2.40 4.79 1.26
C GLY A 20 1.44 4.88 0.08
N ALA A 21 1.65 4.08 -0.97
CA ALA A 21 0.73 3.98 -2.10
C ALA A 21 -0.65 3.45 -1.70
N VAL A 22 -0.70 2.45 -0.83
CA VAL A 22 -1.96 1.96 -0.25
C VAL A 22 -2.67 3.06 0.54
N THR A 23 -1.95 3.79 1.39
CA THR A 23 -2.53 4.91 2.15
C THR A 23 -3.05 6.02 1.23
N GLY A 24 -2.30 6.38 0.19
CA GLY A 24 -2.76 7.35 -0.82
C GLY A 24 -4.05 6.91 -1.52
N ALA A 25 -4.16 5.63 -1.88
CA ALA A 25 -5.36 5.10 -2.55
C ALA A 25 -6.60 5.02 -1.65
N LEU A 26 -6.42 4.74 -0.35
CA LEU A 26 -7.52 4.62 0.61
C LEU A 26 -7.96 5.97 1.18
N CYS A 27 -7.03 6.89 1.43
CA CYS A 27 -7.32 8.21 2.02
C CYS A 27 -7.35 9.35 1.00
N GLY A 28 -6.98 9.11 -0.25
CA GLY A 28 -6.80 10.16 -1.28
C GLY A 28 -5.47 10.91 -1.14
N HIS A 29 -5.04 11.21 0.09
CA HIS A 29 -3.74 11.80 0.39
C HIS A 29 -3.21 11.29 1.74
N TRP A 30 -1.89 11.15 1.88
CA TRP A 30 -1.25 10.68 3.12
C TRP A 30 -1.33 11.71 4.27
N LYS A 31 -1.52 12.99 3.94
CA LYS A 31 -1.96 14.03 4.89
C LYS A 31 -3.44 14.30 4.64
N HIS A 32 -4.30 13.89 5.56
CA HIS A 32 -5.71 14.27 5.56
C HIS A 32 -6.10 14.74 6.96
N ASP A 33 -7.05 15.65 7.03
CA ASP A 33 -7.64 16.07 8.29
C ASP A 33 -8.64 15.01 8.79
N GLY A 34 -8.76 14.87 10.12
CA GLY A 34 -9.69 13.93 10.74
C GLY A 34 -9.28 12.44 10.63
N PRO A 35 -10.13 11.53 11.15
CA PRO A 35 -9.87 10.09 11.08
C PRO A 35 -9.95 9.57 9.64
N CYS A 36 -9.20 8.51 9.34
CA CYS A 36 -9.29 7.83 8.06
C CYS A 36 -10.74 7.34 7.82
N ARG A 37 -11.23 7.44 6.58
CA ARG A 37 -12.52 6.83 6.19
C ARG A 37 -12.55 5.34 6.51
N TRP A 38 -11.47 4.65 6.17
CA TRP A 38 -11.20 3.27 6.56
C TRP A 38 -9.89 3.24 7.35
N PRO A 39 -9.95 3.15 8.70
CA PRO A 39 -8.75 2.96 9.51
C PRO A 39 -7.93 1.79 8.98
N HIS A 40 -6.66 2.01 8.71
CA HIS A 40 -5.81 0.99 8.09
C HIS A 40 -4.39 1.06 8.63
N SER A 41 -3.71 -0.07 8.56
CA SER A 41 -2.28 -0.14 8.83
C SER A 41 -1.62 -1.07 7.83
N THR A 42 -0.40 -0.72 7.43
CA THR A 42 0.43 -1.56 6.57
C THR A 42 1.71 -1.90 7.32
N ARG A 43 1.99 -3.19 7.47
CA ARG A 43 3.27 -3.68 7.95
C ARG A 43 4.05 -4.27 6.77
N ALA A 44 5.23 -3.73 6.53
CA ALA A 44 6.15 -4.18 5.49
C ALA A 44 7.25 -5.07 6.09
N ILE A 45 7.47 -6.26 5.52
CA ILE A 45 8.42 -7.25 6.04
C ILE A 45 9.24 -7.84 4.88
N GLU A 46 10.56 -7.67 4.91
CA GLU A 46 11.44 -8.30 3.92
C GLU A 46 11.52 -9.81 4.13
N ARG A 47 11.18 -10.61 3.11
CA ARG A 47 11.24 -12.07 3.11
C ARG A 47 11.56 -12.61 1.71
N GLY A 48 12.67 -13.34 1.61
CA GLY A 48 13.03 -14.08 0.40
C GLY A 48 13.17 -13.20 -0.85
N GLY A 49 13.82 -12.04 -0.72
CA GLY A 49 14.05 -11.11 -1.83
C GLY A 49 12.80 -10.30 -2.26
N ALA A 50 11.72 -10.37 -1.50
CA ALA A 50 10.51 -9.57 -1.70
C ALA A 50 10.09 -8.90 -0.39
N LEU A 51 9.29 -7.84 -0.51
CA LEU A 51 8.61 -7.21 0.60
C LEU A 51 7.20 -7.78 0.71
N VAL A 52 6.88 -8.37 1.87
CA VAL A 52 5.54 -8.82 2.22
C VAL A 52 4.81 -7.66 2.89
N LEU A 53 3.69 -7.25 2.31
CA LEU A 53 2.81 -6.22 2.84
C LEU A 53 1.64 -6.91 3.53
N ASP A 54 1.56 -6.77 4.85
CA ASP A 54 0.43 -7.19 5.67
C ASP A 54 -0.43 -5.97 5.99
N ILE A 55 -1.58 -5.89 5.33
CA ILE A 55 -2.46 -4.73 5.35
C ILE A 55 -3.72 -5.10 6.13
N THR A 56 -4.00 -4.35 7.19
CA THR A 56 -5.27 -4.43 7.92
C THR A 56 -6.10 -3.19 7.62
N VAL A 57 -7.38 -3.38 7.35
CA VAL A 57 -8.33 -2.29 7.06
C VAL A 57 -9.62 -2.55 7.82
N ASP A 58 -10.07 -1.57 8.59
CA ASP A 58 -11.38 -1.55 9.21
C ASP A 58 -12.38 -0.85 8.28
N CYS A 59 -13.32 -1.63 7.74
CA CYS A 59 -14.33 -1.17 6.80
C CYS A 59 -15.59 -2.04 6.90
N PRO A 60 -16.78 -1.50 6.59
CA PRO A 60 -18.01 -2.29 6.57
C PRO A 60 -17.99 -3.33 5.43
N PRO A 61 -18.74 -4.44 5.54
CA PRO A 61 -18.80 -5.48 4.51
C PRO A 61 -19.10 -4.96 3.09
N ALA A 62 -19.96 -3.94 2.98
CA ALA A 62 -20.34 -3.33 1.71
C ALA A 62 -19.19 -2.59 0.99
N ASP A 63 -18.16 -2.18 1.73
CA ASP A 63 -17.00 -1.47 1.20
C ASP A 63 -15.83 -2.41 0.86
N GLU A 64 -15.93 -3.71 1.19
CA GLU A 64 -14.77 -4.61 1.09
C GLU A 64 -14.22 -4.71 -0.32
N ASP A 65 -15.10 -4.82 -1.31
CA ASP A 65 -14.71 -4.95 -2.72
C ASP A 65 -14.06 -3.65 -3.25
N ASP A 66 -14.52 -2.49 -2.80
CA ASP A 66 -13.88 -1.21 -3.15
C ASP A 66 -12.49 -1.11 -2.54
N VAL A 67 -12.34 -1.47 -1.26
CA VAL A 67 -11.03 -1.50 -0.57
C VAL A 67 -10.07 -2.46 -1.27
N ARG A 68 -10.48 -3.69 -1.56
CA ARG A 68 -9.65 -4.69 -2.26
C ARG A 68 -9.19 -4.17 -3.62
N ARG A 69 -10.11 -3.58 -4.39
CA ARG A 69 -9.82 -3.07 -5.73
C ARG A 69 -8.86 -1.88 -5.68
N ARG A 70 -9.00 -0.97 -4.71
CA ARG A 70 -8.07 0.17 -4.52
C ARG A 70 -6.68 -0.28 -4.11
N VAL A 71 -6.58 -1.21 -3.15
CA VAL A 71 -5.28 -1.76 -2.72
C VAL A 71 -4.58 -2.47 -3.88
N ALA A 72 -5.29 -3.34 -4.60
CA ALA A 72 -4.74 -4.05 -5.74
C ALA A 72 -4.29 -3.08 -6.84
N ALA A 73 -5.08 -2.06 -7.17
CA ALA A 73 -4.73 -1.06 -8.16
C ALA A 73 -3.48 -0.25 -7.76
N ALA A 74 -3.39 0.16 -6.50
CA ALA A 74 -2.23 0.90 -5.97
C ALA A 74 -0.94 0.09 -6.07
N LEU A 75 -0.99 -1.20 -5.71
CA LEU A 75 0.19 -2.06 -5.79
C LEU A 75 0.53 -2.45 -7.23
N ALA A 76 -0.46 -2.60 -8.11
CA ALA A 76 -0.26 -2.90 -9.52
C ALA A 76 0.30 -1.71 -10.32
N ALA A 77 0.10 -0.46 -9.85
CA ALA A 77 0.72 0.72 -10.45
C ALA A 77 2.26 0.65 -10.42
N GLY A 78 2.83 -0.08 -9.45
CA GLY A 78 4.26 -0.38 -9.41
C GLY A 78 5.16 0.79 -9.04
N GLU A 79 4.59 1.92 -8.62
CA GLU A 79 5.38 3.10 -8.26
C GLU A 79 4.64 4.10 -7.39
N ILE A 80 5.42 4.93 -6.70
CA ILE A 80 4.96 6.18 -6.10
C ILE A 80 6.09 7.20 -6.06
N THR A 81 5.75 8.47 -6.18
CA THR A 81 6.62 9.59 -5.81
C THR A 81 6.36 9.93 -4.35
N GLY A 82 7.36 9.75 -3.49
CA GLY A 82 7.28 10.05 -2.08
C GLY A 82 7.26 11.56 -1.79
N PRO A 83 7.04 11.94 -0.51
CA PRO A 83 7.04 13.35 -0.09
C PRO A 83 8.41 14.04 -0.19
N ASP A 84 9.47 13.28 -0.44
CA ASP A 84 10.84 13.75 -0.72
C ASP A 84 11.12 13.89 -2.23
N ASP A 85 10.08 13.85 -3.06
CA ASP A 85 10.12 13.84 -4.53
C ASP A 85 10.90 12.66 -5.13
N ARG A 86 11.21 11.62 -4.34
CA ARG A 86 11.88 10.42 -4.83
C ARG A 86 10.85 9.42 -5.33
N ARG A 87 11.03 8.97 -6.56
CA ARG A 87 10.25 7.86 -7.13
C ARG A 87 10.81 6.53 -6.65
N THR A 88 9.96 5.73 -6.02
CA THR A 88 10.24 4.32 -5.72
C THR A 88 9.38 3.45 -6.62
N THR A 89 10.01 2.43 -7.22
CA THR A 89 9.39 1.47 -8.13
C THR A 89 9.45 0.06 -7.55
N TRP A 90 8.45 -0.76 -7.88
CA TRP A 90 8.36 -2.15 -7.51
C TRP A 90 7.54 -2.95 -8.53
N GLU A 91 7.66 -4.27 -8.44
CA GLU A 91 6.85 -5.22 -9.18
C GLU A 91 5.93 -5.98 -8.23
N LEU A 92 4.63 -6.08 -8.55
CA LEU A 92 3.71 -6.93 -7.80
C LEU A 92 3.97 -8.42 -8.12
N VAL A 93 4.35 -9.18 -7.10
CA VAL A 93 4.59 -10.62 -7.20
C VAL A 93 3.28 -11.35 -6.98
N ARG A 94 2.87 -12.14 -7.97
CA ARG A 94 1.67 -12.99 -7.93
C ARG A 94 1.93 -14.30 -7.18
#